data_AF-X1D7R8-F1
#
_entry.id   AF-X1D7R8-F1
#
_cell.length_a   1.000
_cell.length_b   1.000
_cell.length_c   1.000
_cell.angle_alpha   90.00
_cell.angle_beta   90.00
_cell.angle_gamma   90.00
#
_symmetry.space_group_name_H-M   'P 1'
#
loop_
_entity.id
_entity.type
_entity.pdbx_description
1 polymer ?
#
loop_
_entity_poly.entity_id
_entity_poly.type
_entity_poly.pdbx_seq_one_letter_code
_entity_poly.pdbx_strand_id
1 'polypeptide(L)'
;MNYPCLKIDLEKISHNSRIISAWCAQLGVLVVGVTKCVLGDIKIAAAMKKSGVNIFGDSRLENLRKLRNFYGKGQQLMMLRGPMPSEIGELVE
;
A
#
# COMPACT_ATOMS: atom_id res chain seq x y z
N MET A 1 -0.76 -23.61 14.97
CA MET A 1 -0.33 -22.21 15.22
C MET A 1 0.37 -22.20 16.55
N ASN A 2 1.68 -21.97 16.56
CA ASN A 2 2.46 -21.89 17.79
C ASN A 2 2.82 -20.42 18.05
N TYR A 3 2.90 -20.06 19.32
CA TYR A 3 3.30 -18.71 19.74
C TYR A 3 4.83 -18.60 19.84
N PRO A 4 5.40 -17.41 19.62
CA PRO A 4 4.72 -16.13 19.35
C PRO A 4 4.15 -16.02 17.92
N CYS A 5 3.02 -15.33 17.78
CA CYS A 5 2.32 -15.14 16.49
C CYS A 5 1.65 -13.76 16.44
N LEU A 6 1.78 -13.07 15.30
CA LEU A 6 1.07 -11.83 15.01
C LEU A 6 -0.24 -12.15 14.27
N LYS A 7 -1.36 -11.68 14.81
CA LYS A 7 -2.68 -11.77 14.16
C LYS A 7 -3.09 -10.40 13.66
N ILE A 8 -3.46 -10.33 12.38
CA ILE A 8 -3.88 -9.10 11.72
C ILE A 8 -5.35 -9.23 11.35
N ASP A 9 -6.17 -8.29 11.82
CA ASP A 9 -7.59 -8.20 11.52
C ASP A 9 -7.82 -7.30 10.30
N LEU A 10 -8.13 -7.91 9.15
CA LEU A 10 -8.31 -7.20 7.89
C LEU A 10 -9.59 -6.35 7.83
N GLU A 11 -10.60 -6.69 8.63
CA GLU A 11 -11.84 -5.90 8.70
C GLU A 11 -11.59 -4.57 9.40
N LYS A 12 -10.77 -4.57 10.47
CA LYS A 12 -10.34 -3.32 11.12
C LYS A 12 -9.52 -2.43 10.19
N ILE A 13 -8.65 -3.01 9.37
CA ILE A 13 -7.90 -2.25 8.35
C ILE A 13 -8.87 -1.64 7.32
N SER A 14 -9.84 -2.42 6.84
CA SER A 14 -10.85 -1.96 5.88
C SER A 14 -11.71 -0.83 6.47
N HIS A 15 -12.19 -1.01 7.70
CA HIS A 15 -12.99 -0.02 8.42
C HIS A 15 -12.26 1.31 8.55
N ASN A 16 -11.03 1.31 9.08
CA ASN A 16 -10.24 2.53 9.25
C ASN A 16 -9.93 3.20 7.91
N SER A 17 -9.56 2.40 6.89
CA SER A 17 -9.27 2.91 5.55
C SER A 17 -10.47 3.61 4.93
N ARG A 18 -11.69 3.07 5.14
CA ARG A 18 -12.93 3.65 4.63
C ARG A 18 -13.24 5.00 5.28
N ILE A 19 -13.11 5.09 6.60
CA ILE A 19 -13.35 6.34 7.34
C ILE A 19 -12.39 7.42 6.87
N ILE A 20 -11.09 7.12 6.82
CA ILE A 20 -10.07 8.09 6.41
C ILE A 20 -10.27 8.50 4.95
N SER A 21 -10.51 7.54 4.05
CA SER A 21 -10.73 7.85 2.63
C SER A 21 -11.97 8.71 2.41
N ALA A 22 -13.08 8.41 3.09
CA ALA A 22 -14.30 9.21 3.00
C ALA A 22 -14.10 10.63 3.52
N TRP A 23 -13.39 10.79 4.64
CA TRP A 23 -13.12 12.11 5.21
C TRP A 23 -12.19 12.94 4.31
N CYS A 24 -11.11 12.36 3.81
CA CYS A 24 -10.21 13.05 2.87
C CYS A 24 -10.91 13.40 1.56
N ALA A 25 -11.80 12.53 1.06
CA ALA A 25 -12.57 12.79 -0.16
C ALA A 25 -13.48 14.02 -0.01
N GLN A 26 -14.10 14.25 1.15
CA GLN A 26 -14.88 15.45 1.43
C GLN A 26 -14.06 16.74 1.36
N LEU A 27 -12.74 16.64 1.55
CA LEU A 27 -11.79 17.76 1.48
C LEU A 27 -11.06 17.85 0.13
N GLY A 28 -11.38 16.98 -0.84
CA GLY A 28 -10.66 16.91 -2.11
C GLY A 28 -9.22 16.40 -2.00
N VAL A 29 -8.88 15.68 -0.93
CA VAL A 29 -7.54 15.15 -0.67
C VAL A 29 -7.46 13.67 -1.06
N LEU A 30 -6.41 13.30 -1.81
CA LEU A 30 -6.13 11.91 -2.15
C LEU A 30 -5.35 11.21 -1.04
N VAL A 31 -5.75 9.97 -0.73
CA VAL A 31 -5.10 9.14 0.28
C VAL A 31 -4.10 8.19 -0.37
N VAL A 32 -2.88 8.14 0.20
CA VAL A 32 -1.87 7.13 -0.12
C VAL A 32 -1.82 6.09 1.01
N GLY A 33 -2.15 4.84 0.69
CA GLY A 33 -2.02 3.71 1.61
C GLY A 33 -0.57 3.28 1.75
N VAL A 34 0.07 3.63 2.86
CA VAL A 34 1.47 3.27 3.10
C VAL A 34 1.59 1.81 3.55
N THR A 35 2.20 0.95 2.73
CA THR A 35 2.37 -0.49 3.00
C THR A 35 3.71 -0.86 3.65
N LYS A 36 4.56 0.12 3.94
CA LYS A 36 5.93 -0.06 4.46
C LYS A 36 6.01 -1.03 5.65
N CYS A 37 5.17 -0.83 6.67
CA CYS A 37 5.21 -1.61 7.90
C CYS A 37 4.63 -3.02 7.75
N VAL A 38 4.03 -3.31 6.59
CA VAL A 38 3.43 -4.61 6.27
C VAL A 38 4.09 -5.26 5.06
N LEU A 39 5.26 -4.76 4.64
CA LEU A 39 6.09 -5.35 3.57
C LEU A 39 5.31 -5.59 2.26
N GLY A 40 4.49 -4.61 1.87
CA GLY A 40 3.65 -4.72 0.68
C GLY A 40 2.72 -5.95 0.70
N ASP A 41 2.23 -6.37 1.87
CA ASP A 41 1.33 -7.53 1.97
C ASP A 41 0.06 -7.32 1.13
N ILE A 42 -0.20 -8.25 0.23
CA ILE A 42 -1.29 -8.15 -0.75
C ILE A 42 -2.66 -8.19 -0.07
N LYS A 43 -2.83 -8.95 1.02
CA LYS A 43 -4.13 -9.07 1.70
C LYS A 43 -4.46 -7.76 2.41
N ILE A 44 -3.46 -7.14 3.03
CA ILE A 44 -3.62 -5.83 3.70
C ILE A 44 -3.84 -4.72 2.66
N ALA A 45 -3.05 -4.70 1.58
CA ALA A 45 -3.27 -3.75 0.48
C ALA A 45 -4.65 -3.91 -0.15
N ALA A 46 -5.15 -5.14 -0.31
CA ALA A 46 -6.49 -5.40 -0.83
C ALA A 46 -7.61 -4.91 0.12
N ALA A 47 -7.42 -5.06 1.44
CA ALA A 47 -8.34 -4.53 2.45
C ALA A 47 -8.44 -2.99 2.36
N MET A 48 -7.29 -2.31 2.21
CA MET A 48 -7.23 -0.87 1.96
C MET A 48 -7.89 -0.49 0.62
N LYS A 49 -7.58 -1.22 -0.47
CA LYS A 49 -8.10 -0.95 -1.82
C LYS A 49 -9.61 -1.01 -1.90
N LYS A 50 -10.20 -2.08 -1.35
CA LYS A 50 -11.65 -2.28 -1.28
C LYS A 50 -12.36 -1.16 -0.50
N SER A 51 -11.60 -0.40 0.29
CA SER A 51 -12.10 0.66 1.16
C SER A 51 -11.81 2.07 0.65
N GLY A 52 -11.39 2.21 -0.62
CA GLY A 52 -11.24 3.51 -1.30
C GLY A 52 -9.80 4.00 -1.49
N VAL A 53 -8.80 3.27 -0.99
CA VAL A 53 -7.39 3.66 -1.14
C VAL A 53 -6.82 3.13 -2.45
N ASN A 54 -6.59 4.02 -3.41
CA ASN A 54 -6.18 3.63 -4.77
C ASN A 54 -4.69 3.82 -5.08
N ILE A 55 -3.96 4.55 -4.24
CA ILE A 55 -2.51 4.76 -4.37
C ILE A 55 -1.82 4.05 -3.22
N PHE A 56 -0.77 3.27 -3.49
CA PHE A 56 0.04 2.64 -2.45
C PHE A 56 1.43 3.24 -2.37
N GLY A 57 1.91 3.48 -1.16
CA GLY A 57 3.26 3.99 -0.90
C GLY A 57 4.12 2.98 -0.17
N ASP A 58 5.36 2.80 -0.59
CA ASP A 58 6.33 2.00 0.15
C ASP A 58 7.73 2.62 0.10
N SER A 59 8.58 2.24 1.03
CA SER A 59 9.97 2.67 1.09
C SER A 59 10.93 1.69 0.42
N ARG A 60 10.47 0.52 -0.01
CA ARG A 60 11.33 -0.47 -0.69
C ARG A 60 10.73 -0.82 -2.05
N LEU A 61 11.58 -0.82 -3.08
CA LEU A 61 11.16 -1.08 -4.45
C LEU A 61 10.62 -2.51 -4.62
N GLU A 62 11.18 -3.48 -3.89
CA GLU A 62 10.69 -4.87 -3.86
C GLU A 62 9.20 -4.99 -3.46
N ASN A 63 8.75 -4.18 -2.50
CA ASN A 63 7.35 -4.17 -2.04
C ASN A 63 6.44 -3.55 -3.10
N LEU A 64 6.90 -2.47 -3.75
CA LEU A 64 6.19 -1.84 -4.87
C LEU A 64 6.09 -2.80 -6.05
N ARG A 65 7.16 -3.52 -6.39
CA ARG A 65 7.17 -4.54 -7.44
C ARG A 65 6.17 -5.65 -7.16
N LYS A 66 6.11 -6.14 -5.92
CA LYS A 66 5.12 -7.13 -5.48
C LYS A 66 3.67 -6.63 -5.71
N LEU A 67 3.38 -5.38 -5.36
CA LEU A 67 2.07 -4.77 -5.61
C LEU A 67 1.79 -4.56 -7.11
N ARG A 68 2.79 -4.10 -7.87
CA ARG A 68 2.74 -3.93 -9.34
C ARG A 68 2.42 -5.25 -10.03
N ASN A 69 3.08 -6.34 -9.64
CA ASN A 69 2.87 -7.66 -10.24
C ASN A 69 1.48 -8.21 -9.94
N PHE A 70 0.93 -7.93 -8.75
CA PHE A 70 -0.40 -8.39 -8.37
C PHE A 70 -1.53 -7.56 -9.01
N TYR A 71 -1.41 -6.22 -9.02
CA TYR A 71 -2.47 -5.32 -9.50
C TYR A 71 -2.31 -4.86 -10.96
N GLY A 72 -1.15 -5.09 -11.57
CA GLY A 72 -0.84 -4.70 -12.94
C GLY A 72 -0.29 -3.28 -13.11
N LYS A 73 0.01 -2.92 -14.37
CA LYS A 73 0.64 -1.64 -14.74
C LYS A 73 -0.18 -0.40 -14.38
N GLY A 74 -1.50 -0.51 -14.29
CA GLY A 74 -2.39 0.60 -13.94
C GLY A 74 -2.38 0.99 -12.46
N GLN A 75 -1.78 0.19 -11.57
CA GLN A 75 -1.76 0.49 -10.14
C GLN A 75 -0.89 1.72 -9.84
N GLN A 76 -1.44 2.73 -9.18
CA GLN A 76 -0.65 3.88 -8.75
C GLN A 76 0.19 3.50 -7.54
N LEU A 77 1.50 3.70 -7.65
CA LEU A 77 2.50 3.36 -6.65
C LEU A 77 3.39 4.57 -6.39
N MET A 78 3.82 4.75 -5.15
CA MET A 78 4.63 5.88 -4.72
C MET A 78 5.85 5.37 -3.94
N MET A 79 7.04 5.77 -4.39
CA MET A 79 8.27 5.55 -3.63
C MET A 79 8.41 6.64 -2.57
N LEU A 80 8.46 6.26 -1.29
CA LEU A 80 8.45 7.19 -0.15
C LEU A 80 9.83 7.72 0.24
N ARG A 81 10.91 7.15 -0.32
CA ARG A 81 12.29 7.60 -0.11
C ARG A 81 13.02 7.64 -1.45
N GLY A 82 14.13 8.37 -1.52
CA GLY A 82 15.03 8.28 -2.67
C GLY A 82 15.45 6.82 -2.90
N PRO A 83 15.39 6.31 -4.15
CA PRO A 83 15.95 5.01 -4.50
C PRO A 83 17.48 5.07 -4.42
N MET A 84 18.13 3.91 -4.33
CA MET A 84 19.56 3.80 -4.61
C MET A 84 19.82 4.10 -6.09
N PRO A 85 21.01 4.60 -6.49
CA PRO A 85 21.32 4.83 -7.90
C PRO A 85 21.07 3.61 -8.81
N SER A 86 21.34 2.41 -8.30
CA SER A 86 21.09 1.14 -9.00
C SER A 86 19.60 0.79 -9.16
N GLU A 87 18.72 1.37 -8.35
CA GLU A 87 17.26 1.15 -8.36
C GLU A 87 16.53 2.16 -9.27
N ILE A 88 17.21 3.21 -9.76
CA ILE A 88 16.57 4.29 -10.54
C ILE A 88 15.97 3.75 -11.83
N GLY A 89 16.69 2.91 -12.58
CA GLY A 89 16.21 2.35 -13.84
C GLY A 89 14.90 1.60 -13.68
N GLU A 90 14.81 0.77 -12.64
CA GLU A 90 13.58 0.04 -12.34
C GLU A 90 12.45 0.96 -11.86
N LEU A 91 12.74 2.04 -11.12
CA LEU A 91 11.71 2.94 -10.62
C LEU A 91 10.98 3.69 -11.74
N VAL A 92 11.67 3.98 -12.85
CA VAL A 92 11.12 4.80 -13.96
C VAL A 92 10.38 3.98 -15.03
N GLU A 93 10.42 2.64 -14.96
CA GLU A 93 9.74 1.71 -15.86
C GLU A 93 8.27 1.42 -15.48
#